data_AF-C6EVG3-F1
#
_entry.id   AF-C6EVG3-F1
#
_cell.length_a   1.000
_cell.length_b   1.000
_cell.length_c   1.000
_cell.angle_alpha   90.00
_cell.angle_beta   90.00
_cell.angle_gamma   90.00
#
_symmetry.space_group_name_H-M   'P 1'
#
loop_
_entity.id
_entity.type
_entity.pdbx_description
1 polymer ?
#
loop_
_entity_poly.entity_id
_entity_poly.type
_entity_poly.pdbx_seq_one_letter_code
_entity_poly.pdbx_strand_id
1 'polypeptide(L)'
;EDLVNTIGESAALGVAGVALWGSMQYASTKDSCEAVKQYINGAFGHYIVNVTYAAKLCSEELCKKNGRCIRKNSDSYDYLHLPPQSFQISVDKSKTDKKVIVQGNLKQEDIDAMKDKFVCQCYQGWEGIFCEIPSSTDGCPSN
;
A
#
# COMPACT_ATOMS: atom_id res chain seq x y z
N GLU A 1 -15.37 0.25 6.12
CA GLU A 1 -15.85 -0.11 4.77
C GLU A 1 -15.38 0.91 3.74
N ASP A 2 -15.68 2.20 3.95
CA ASP A 2 -15.31 3.28 3.02
C ASP A 2 -13.82 3.35 2.68
N LEU A 3 -12.92 3.16 3.64
CA LEU A 3 -11.47 3.17 3.39
C LEU A 3 -11.01 2.03 2.46
N VAL A 4 -11.70 0.89 2.54
CA VAL A 4 -11.44 -0.26 1.67
C VAL A 4 -11.90 0.03 0.26
N ASN A 5 -13.13 0.54 0.12
CA ASN A 5 -13.74 0.84 -1.17
C ASN A 5 -13.19 2.11 -1.85
N THR A 6 -12.27 2.85 -1.22
CA THR A 6 -11.64 4.05 -1.78
C THR A 6 -10.13 3.89 -1.91
N ILE A 7 -9.42 3.99 -0.78
CA ILE A 7 -7.95 3.89 -0.74
C ILE A 7 -7.50 2.46 -1.01
N GLY A 8 -8.21 1.47 -0.46
CA GLY A 8 -7.95 0.05 -0.74
C GLY A 8 -8.12 -0.30 -2.20
N GLU A 9 -9.22 0.13 -2.81
CA GLU A 9 -9.50 -0.05 -4.24
C GLU A 9 -8.41 0.60 -5.10
N SER A 10 -8.04 1.84 -4.78
CA SER A 10 -6.97 2.54 -5.48
C SER A 10 -5.65 1.76 -5.42
N ALA A 11 -5.27 1.27 -4.23
CA ALA A 11 -4.05 0.49 -4.07
C ALA A 11 -4.12 -0.86 -4.80
N ALA A 12 -5.26 -1.54 -4.78
CA ALA A 12 -5.47 -2.81 -5.49
C ALA A 12 -5.37 -2.64 -7.01
N LEU A 13 -5.75 -1.49 -7.56
CA LEU A 13 -5.59 -1.15 -8.97
C LEU A 13 -4.17 -0.65 -9.33
N GLY A 14 -3.25 -0.60 -8.36
CA GLY A 14 -1.87 -0.18 -8.56
C GLY A 14 -1.71 1.30 -8.93
N VAL A 15 -2.50 2.20 -8.34
CA VAL A 15 -2.21 3.63 -8.49
C VAL A 15 -0.85 3.98 -7.86
N ALA A 16 -0.23 5.08 -8.29
CA ALA A 16 1.04 5.53 -7.73
C ALA A 16 0.91 6.08 -6.29
N GLY A 17 -0.29 6.52 -5.91
CA GLY A 17 -0.57 7.04 -4.57
C GLY A 17 -1.96 7.68 -4.49
N VAL A 18 -2.29 8.18 -3.30
CA VAL A 18 -3.54 8.91 -3.02
C VAL A 18 -3.23 10.27 -2.41
N ALA A 19 -3.99 11.29 -2.79
CA ALA A 19 -3.93 12.61 -2.16
C ALA A 19 -5.11 12.78 -1.20
N LEU A 20 -4.81 12.97 0.08
CA LEU A 20 -5.82 13.22 1.11
C LEU A 20 -6.02 14.72 1.25
N TRP A 21 -7.20 15.20 0.88
CA TRP A 21 -7.57 16.61 1.03
C TRP A 21 -8.65 16.76 2.10
N GLY A 22 -8.65 17.90 2.79
CA GLY A 22 -9.64 18.23 3.81
C GLY A 22 -10.06 19.69 3.73
N SER A 23 -11.29 19.98 4.18
CA SER A 23 -11.78 21.35 4.35
C SER A 23 -10.98 22.10 5.42
N MET A 24 -10.83 23.42 5.26
CA MET A 24 -10.24 24.28 6.29
C MET A 24 -10.99 24.20 7.63
N GLN A 25 -12.27 23.79 7.62
CA GLN A 25 -13.08 23.61 8.83
C GLN A 25 -12.46 22.58 9.78
N TYR A 26 -11.74 21.57 9.28
CA TYR A 26 -11.08 20.57 10.11
C TYR A 26 -9.91 21.12 10.92
N ALA A 27 -9.39 22.30 10.55
CA ALA A 27 -8.33 23.01 11.26
C ALA A 27 -8.83 24.29 11.96
N SER A 28 -10.15 24.50 12.03
CA SER A 28 -10.73 25.78 12.47
C SER A 28 -10.77 25.99 13.98
N THR A 29 -10.81 24.91 14.76
CA THR A 29 -10.87 24.95 16.23
C THR A 29 -9.96 23.89 16.83
N LYS A 30 -9.64 24.05 18.12
CA LYS A 30 -8.89 23.03 18.87
C LYS A 30 -9.59 21.67 18.79
N ASP A 31 -10.91 21.65 19.00
CA ASP A 31 -11.69 20.41 19.02
C ASP A 31 -11.69 19.72 17.64
N SER A 32 -11.80 20.48 16.55
CA SER A 32 -11.69 19.93 15.19
C SER A 32 -10.31 19.31 14.93
N CYS A 33 -9.23 20.02 15.30
CA CYS A 33 -7.87 19.49 15.19
C CYS A 33 -7.67 18.23 16.03
N GLU A 34 -8.24 18.19 17.23
CA GLU A 34 -8.12 17.08 18.16
C GLU A 34 -8.91 15.85 17.66
N ALA A 35 -10.07 16.05 17.04
CA ALA A 35 -10.83 15.02 16.35
C ALA A 35 -10.06 14.45 15.14
N VAL A 36 -9.45 15.31 14.31
CA VAL A 36 -8.58 14.87 13.20
C VAL A 36 -7.39 14.06 13.71
N LYS A 37 -6.73 14.54 14.78
CA LYS A 37 -5.63 13.83 15.43
C LYS A 37 -6.06 12.46 15.93
N GLN A 38 -7.24 12.33 16.52
CA GLN A 38 -7.76 11.04 16.97
C GLN A 38 -8.07 10.11 15.79
N TYR A 39 -8.66 10.63 14.71
CA TYR A 39 -8.94 9.86 13.50
C TYR A 39 -7.65 9.31 12.88
N ILE A 40 -6.64 10.18 12.67
CA ILE A 40 -5.33 9.80 12.14
C ILE A 40 -4.64 8.77 13.03
N ASN A 41 -4.67 8.95 14.35
CA ASN A 41 -4.06 8.00 15.29
C ASN A 41 -4.88 6.71 15.49
N GLY A 42 -6.10 6.64 14.94
CA GLY A 42 -7.02 5.53 15.09
C GLY A 42 -7.04 4.62 13.87
N ALA A 43 -8.25 4.19 13.50
CA ALA A 43 -8.47 3.24 12.42
C ALA A 43 -7.93 3.72 11.06
N PHE A 44 -7.98 5.03 10.81
CA PHE A 44 -7.50 5.59 9.55
C PHE A 44 -5.99 5.40 9.36
N GLY A 45 -5.18 5.90 10.29
CA GLY A 45 -3.72 5.76 10.17
C GLY A 45 -3.28 4.29 10.20
N HIS A 46 -3.94 3.46 10.99
CA HIS A 46 -3.71 2.01 10.98
C HIS A 46 -3.98 1.40 9.60
N TYR A 47 -5.08 1.80 8.95
CA TYR A 47 -5.43 1.34 7.61
C TYR A 47 -4.43 1.83 6.54
N ILE A 48 -4.00 3.10 6.61
CA ILE A 48 -2.97 3.64 5.71
C ILE A 48 -1.67 2.84 5.82
N VAL A 49 -1.23 2.53 7.04
CA VAL A 49 -0.02 1.72 7.25
C VAL A 49 -0.22 0.31 6.70
N ASN A 50 -1.37 -0.31 6.96
CA ASN A 50 -1.71 -1.65 6.45
C ASN A 50 -1.58 -1.71 4.91
N VAL A 51 -2.31 -0.86 4.19
CA VAL A 51 -2.33 -0.87 2.72
C VAL A 51 -0.97 -0.50 2.12
N THR A 52 -0.28 0.49 2.71
CA THR A 52 1.01 0.95 2.19
C THR A 52 2.10 -0.11 2.38
N TYR A 53 2.16 -0.76 3.54
CA TYR A 53 3.12 -1.84 3.77
C TYR A 53 2.82 -3.06 2.90
N ALA A 54 1.56 -3.41 2.74
CA ALA A 54 1.17 -4.50 1.85
C ALA A 54 1.62 -4.21 0.40
N ALA A 55 1.40 -2.98 -0.10
CA ALA A 55 1.78 -2.59 -1.46
C ALA A 55 3.30 -2.67 -1.67
N LYS A 56 4.05 -2.21 -0.67
CA LYS A 56 5.50 -2.35 -0.63
C LYS A 56 5.90 -3.82 -0.69
N LEU A 57 5.42 -4.64 0.23
CA LEU A 57 5.81 -6.06 0.31
C LEU A 57 5.45 -6.83 -0.96
N CYS A 58 4.28 -6.57 -1.55
CA CYS A 58 3.90 -7.18 -2.81
C CYS A 58 4.87 -6.79 -3.95
N SER A 59 5.23 -5.50 -4.04
CA SER A 59 6.26 -5.05 -4.98
C SER A 59 7.60 -5.75 -4.75
N GLU A 60 8.03 -5.89 -3.49
CA GLU A 60 9.31 -6.52 -3.13
C GLU A 60 9.34 -8.03 -3.44
N GLU A 61 8.32 -8.77 -3.03
CA GLU A 61 8.30 -10.23 -3.15
C GLU A 61 7.87 -10.71 -4.54
N LEU A 62 6.79 -10.12 -5.08
CA LEU A 62 6.18 -10.57 -6.33
C LEU A 62 6.81 -9.89 -7.55
N CYS A 63 7.06 -8.58 -7.48
CA CYS A 63 7.52 -7.79 -8.62
C CYS A 63 8.99 -7.38 -8.56
N LYS A 64 9.79 -8.06 -7.73
CA LYS A 64 11.24 -7.85 -7.58
C LYS A 64 11.68 -6.39 -7.34
N LYS A 65 10.82 -5.58 -6.72
CA LYS A 65 11.00 -4.12 -6.50
C LYS A 65 10.94 -3.27 -7.77
N ASN A 66 10.61 -3.87 -8.89
CA ASN A 66 10.67 -3.30 -10.23
C ASN A 66 9.29 -3.11 -10.86
N GLY A 67 8.24 -3.28 -10.07
CA GLY A 67 6.88 -3.06 -10.49
C GLY A 67 5.95 -2.92 -9.30
N ARG A 68 4.69 -2.62 -9.61
CA ARG A 68 3.60 -2.54 -8.65
C ARG A 68 2.62 -3.67 -8.88
N CYS A 69 2.01 -4.16 -7.81
CA CYS A 69 0.97 -5.17 -7.91
C CYS A 69 -0.35 -4.53 -8.33
N ILE A 70 -1.05 -5.18 -9.26
CA ILE A 70 -2.40 -4.83 -9.70
C ILE A 70 -3.30 -6.06 -9.54
N ARG A 71 -4.56 -5.83 -9.17
CA ARG A 71 -5.56 -6.87 -8.98
C ARG A 71 -5.75 -7.62 -10.30
N LYS A 72 -5.68 -8.95 -10.23
CA LYS A 72 -5.74 -9.82 -11.41
C LYS A 72 -7.12 -9.82 -12.07
N ASN A 73 -8.18 -9.79 -11.27
CA ASN A 73 -9.56 -9.71 -11.74
C ASN A 73 -10.16 -8.36 -11.34
N SER A 74 -10.53 -7.53 -12.31
CA SER A 74 -11.13 -6.21 -12.04
C SER A 74 -12.44 -6.31 -11.26
N ASP A 75 -13.16 -7.42 -11.37
CA ASP A 75 -14.49 -7.59 -10.78
C ASP A 75 -14.44 -8.30 -9.43
N SER A 76 -13.26 -8.69 -8.95
CA SER A 76 -13.09 -9.30 -7.62
C SER A 76 -12.90 -8.24 -6.53
N TYR A 77 -13.17 -8.64 -5.28
CA TYR A 77 -12.99 -7.81 -4.09
C TYR A 77 -11.66 -8.12 -3.37
N ASP A 78 -10.60 -8.38 -4.16
CA ASP A 78 -9.28 -8.65 -3.61
C ASP A 78 -8.53 -7.34 -3.33
N TYR A 79 -8.36 -7.04 -2.04
CA TYR A 79 -7.66 -5.86 -1.58
C TYR A 79 -6.25 -6.20 -1.11
N LEU A 80 -5.37 -5.22 -1.25
CA LEU A 80 -3.96 -5.38 -0.96
C LEU A 80 -3.70 -4.95 0.50
N HIS A 81 -3.87 -5.90 1.43
CA HIS A 81 -3.71 -5.72 2.87
C HIS A 81 -2.65 -6.66 3.44
N LEU A 82 -2.03 -6.26 4.55
CA LEU A 82 -1.11 -7.08 5.33
C LEU A 82 -1.85 -8.31 5.87
N PRO A 83 -1.29 -9.52 5.73
CA PRO A 83 -1.85 -10.72 6.33
C PRO A 83 -1.89 -10.61 7.86
N PRO A 84 -3.07 -10.61 8.49
CA PRO A 84 -3.20 -10.35 9.93
C PRO A 84 -2.60 -11.44 10.81
N GLN A 85 -2.37 -12.66 10.27
CA GLN A 85 -1.71 -13.76 10.98
C GLN A 85 -0.18 -13.70 10.91
N SER A 86 0.38 -12.85 10.05
CA SER A 86 1.82 -12.74 9.83
C SER A 86 2.37 -11.38 10.24
N PHE A 87 1.52 -10.35 10.34
CA PHE A 87 1.91 -9.00 10.71
C PHE A 87 1.06 -8.44 11.84
N GLN A 88 1.72 -7.70 12.72
CA GLN A 88 1.11 -6.90 13.77
C GLN A 88 1.50 -5.44 13.60
N ILE A 89 0.50 -4.58 13.52
CA ILE A 89 0.68 -3.13 13.52
C ILE A 89 0.43 -2.65 14.95
N SER A 90 1.38 -1.91 15.50
CA SER A 90 1.31 -1.34 16.84
C SER A 90 1.77 0.11 16.82
N VAL A 91 1.33 0.88 17.83
CA VAL A 91 1.78 2.25 18.02
C VAL A 91 2.67 2.29 19.24
N ASP A 92 3.90 2.76 19.07
CA ASP A 92 4.81 3.04 20.18
C ASP A 92 4.24 4.20 21.00
N LYS A 93 3.80 3.88 22.22
CA LYS A 93 3.24 4.84 23.17
C LYS A 93 4.31 5.42 24.11
N SER A 94 5.56 4.96 24.02
CA SER A 94 6.63 5.34 24.95
C SER A 94 7.27 6.70 24.65
N LYS A 95 7.07 7.23 23.44
CA LYS A 95 7.62 8.51 22.98
C LYS A 95 6.51 9.55 22.80
N THR A 96 6.87 10.83 22.98
CA THR A 96 6.00 11.98 22.66
C THR A 96 5.58 11.96 21.19
N ASP A 97 6.48 11.50 20.31
CA ASP A 97 6.19 11.21 18.91
C ASP A 97 5.74 9.75 18.75
N LYS A 98 4.42 9.55 18.68
CA LYS A 98 3.82 8.23 18.46
C LYS A 98 4.28 7.67 17.12
N LYS A 99 5.12 6.63 17.15
CA LYS A 99 5.61 5.96 15.94
C LYS A 99 4.81 4.69 15.69
N VAL A 100 4.35 4.49 14.45
CA VAL A 100 3.76 3.20 14.06
C VAL A 100 4.87 2.19 13.80
N ILE A 101 4.75 1.02 14.40
CA ILE A 101 5.66 -0.11 14.26
C ILE A 101 4.89 -1.25 13.59
N VAL A 102 5.42 -1.75 12.48
CA VAL A 102 4.94 -2.96 11.82
C VAL A 102 5.93 -4.08 12.10
N GLN A 103 5.47 -5.14 12.74
CA GLN A 103 6.28 -6.32 13.09
C GLN A 103 5.72 -7.54 12.36
N GLY A 104 6.59 -8.41 11.87
CA GLY A 104 6.19 -9.59 11.11
C GLY A 104 7.05 -9.82 9.89
N ASN A 105 6.82 -10.94 9.23
CA ASN A 105 7.45 -11.31 7.96
C ASN A 105 6.43 -12.10 7.12
N LEU A 106 6.54 -12.01 5.80
CA LEU A 106 5.71 -12.82 4.92
C LEU A 106 6.08 -14.30 5.03
N LYS A 107 5.06 -15.15 5.14
CA LYS A 107 5.21 -16.61 5.03
C LYS A 107 4.97 -17.04 3.59
N GLN A 108 5.33 -18.28 3.28
CA GLN A 108 5.15 -18.82 1.93
C GLN A 108 3.67 -18.81 1.51
N GLU A 109 2.77 -19.13 2.44
CA GLU A 109 1.32 -19.14 2.19
C GLU A 109 0.79 -17.73 1.87
N ASP A 110 1.36 -16.69 2.49
CA ASP A 110 0.99 -15.31 2.22
C ASP A 110 1.40 -14.91 0.78
N ILE A 111 2.60 -15.32 0.36
CA ILE A 111 3.13 -15.05 -0.98
C ILE A 111 2.29 -15.77 -2.04
N ASP A 112 1.91 -17.02 -1.78
CA ASP A 112 1.09 -17.80 -2.71
C ASP A 112 -0.33 -17.21 -2.83
N ALA A 113 -0.92 -16.77 -1.71
CA ALA A 113 -2.20 -16.04 -1.74
C ALA A 113 -2.11 -14.71 -2.50
N MET A 114 -0.97 -13.99 -2.43
CA MET A 114 -0.76 -12.78 -3.24
C MET A 114 -0.67 -13.10 -4.73
N LYS A 115 0.06 -14.15 -5.12
CA LYS A 115 0.20 -14.59 -6.52
C LYS A 115 -1.13 -14.97 -7.18
N ASP A 116 -2.03 -15.57 -6.41
CA ASP A 116 -3.34 -15.96 -6.93
C ASP A 116 -4.21 -14.75 -7.29
N LYS A 117 -4.05 -13.64 -6.55
CA LYS A 117 -4.93 -12.47 -6.59
C LYS A 117 -4.36 -11.28 -7.35
N PHE A 118 -3.04 -11.18 -7.48
CA PHE A 118 -2.35 -10.03 -8.03
C PHE A 118 -1.34 -10.41 -9.11
N VAL A 119 -1.13 -9.50 -10.05
CA VAL A 119 -0.09 -9.58 -11.10
C VAL A 119 0.74 -8.30 -11.07
N CYS A 120 1.91 -8.32 -11.73
CA CYS A 120 2.79 -7.16 -11.76
C CYS A 120 2.51 -6.25 -12.95
N GLN A 121 2.49 -4.95 -12.69
CA GLN A 121 2.72 -3.90 -13.69
C GLN A 121 4.13 -3.36 -13.49
N CYS A 122 5.02 -3.66 -14.42
CA CYS A 122 6.42 -3.27 -14.31
C CYS A 122 6.63 -1.76 -14.50
N TYR A 123 7.61 -1.23 -13.79
CA TYR A 123 8.08 0.12 -14.01
C TYR A 123 8.85 0.20 -15.34
N GLN A 124 9.00 1.42 -15.84
CA GLN A 124 9.81 1.67 -17.02
C GLN A 124 11.23 1.12 -16.82
N GLY A 125 11.74 0.37 -17.80
CA GLY A 125 13.03 -0.30 -17.69
C GLY A 125 12.94 -1.79 -17.33
N TRP A 126 11.75 -2.33 -17.08
CA TRP A 126 11.57 -3.71 -16.61
C TRP A 126 10.44 -4.44 -17.31
N GLU A 127 10.65 -5.73 -17.53
CA GLU A 127 9.77 -6.67 -18.23
C GLU A 127 9.76 -8.03 -17.52
N GLY A 128 8.93 -8.94 -18.01
CA GLY A 128 8.69 -10.25 -17.40
C GLY A 128 7.41 -10.28 -16.57
N ILE A 129 6.99 -11.50 -16.18
CA ILE A 129 5.75 -11.71 -15.42
C ILE A 129 5.88 -11.12 -13.99
N PHE A 130 7.11 -11.09 -13.47
CA PHE A 130 7.48 -10.64 -12.12
C PHE A 130 8.43 -9.43 -12.15
N CYS A 131 8.55 -8.74 -13.28
CA CYS A 131 9.47 -7.61 -13.48
C CYS A 131 10.93 -7.95 -13.18
N GLU A 132 11.32 -9.17 -13.54
CA GLU A 132 12.62 -9.76 -13.27
C GLU A 132 13.66 -9.50 -14.37
N ILE A 133 13.23 -8.98 -15.53
CA ILE A 133 14.07 -8.78 -16.70
C ILE A 133 14.25 -7.28 -16.95
N PRO A 134 15.47 -6.74 -17.02
CA PRO A 134 15.69 -5.37 -17.51
C PRO A 134 15.29 -5.27 -18.99
N SER A 135 14.44 -4.30 -19.35
CA SER A 135 14.08 -4.05 -20.74
C SER A 135 15.29 -3.51 -21.50
N SER A 136 15.66 -4.12 -22.63
CA SER A 136 16.86 -3.76 -23.41
C SER A 136 16.71 -2.49 -24.27
N THR A 137 15.81 -1.58 -23.92
CA THR A 137 15.66 -0.29 -24.62
C THR A 137 16.36 0.83 -23.88
N ASP A 138 17.69 0.92 -24.08
CA ASP A 138 18.34 2.22 -24.27
C ASP A 138 17.76 2.82 -25.57
N GLY A 139 16.60 3.46 -25.44
CA GLY A 139 15.84 4.00 -26.55
C GLY A 139 15.54 5.47 -26.34
N CYS A 140 16.57 6.28 -26.11
CA CYS A 140 16.49 7.72 -26.38
C CYS A 140 16.79 7.89 -27.88
N PRO A 141 15.83 8.27 -28.74
CA PRO A 141 16.21 8.85 -30.03
C PRO A 141 16.68 10.27 -29.73
N SER A 142 17.97 10.49 -29.85
CA SER A 142 18.51 11.82 -30.07
C SER A 142 17.89 12.38 -31.35
N ASN A 143 17.03 13.40 -31.24
CA ASN A 143 16.76 14.36 -32.30
C ASN A 143 16.45 15.72 -31.67
#